data_AF-A0A1D6J395-F1
#
_entry.id   AF-A0A1D6J395-F1
#
_cell.length_a   1.000
_cell.length_b   1.000
_cell.length_c   1.000
_cell.angle_alpha   90.00
_cell.angle_beta   90.00
_cell.angle_gamma   90.00
#
_symmetry.space_group_name_H-M   'P 1'
#
loop_
_entity.id
_entity.type
_entity.pdbx_description
1 polymer ?
#
loop_
_entity_poly.entity_id
_entity_poly.type
_entity_poly.pdbx_seq_one_letter_code
_entity_poly.pdbx_strand_id
1 'polypeptide(L)'
;MAEDAVNAAVMSGNLKPANGCLTDNLHIVGGYGWDPASFTVLAQNYKRMKKTYGGKVIPGAMDSAVSKHLSHAYGSLAEQVATIAQNEGLGKRLAHGYPFLEAEVAYCARYEYCESAVDFVARRCRLAFLDTDAAGRALPRIIEILASEHKWDKARKKAELQKGREFLETFKSSKNAQFHDGKHNGKKRFINVLLFSASNLCFNFISSCAGRS
;
A
#
# COMPACT_ATOMS: atom_id res chain seq x y z
N MET A 1 12.46 22.32 -20.50
CA MET A 1 11.00 22.51 -20.28
C MET A 1 10.71 23.46 -19.12
N ALA A 2 11.06 23.13 -17.87
CA ALA A 2 10.78 24.02 -16.74
C ALA A 2 11.51 25.37 -16.86
N GLU A 3 12.79 25.34 -17.23
CA GLU A 3 13.57 26.55 -17.51
C GLU A 3 12.96 27.39 -18.64
N ASP A 4 12.59 26.77 -19.77
CA ASP A 4 11.97 27.48 -20.90
C ASP A 4 10.68 28.20 -20.50
N ALA A 5 9.86 27.57 -19.65
CA ALA A 5 8.63 28.17 -19.13
C ALA A 5 8.92 29.40 -18.24
N VAL A 6 9.94 29.32 -17.39
CA VAL A 6 10.38 30.45 -16.56
C VAL A 6 10.93 31.57 -17.45
N ASN A 7 11.75 31.25 -18.45
CA ASN A 7 12.29 32.22 -19.39
C ASN A 7 11.17 32.96 -20.15
N ALA A 8 10.16 32.24 -20.63
CA ALA A 8 8.99 32.83 -21.29
C ALA A 8 8.19 33.76 -20.35
N ALA A 9 8.03 33.37 -19.07
CA ALA A 9 7.35 34.18 -18.06
C ALA A 9 8.15 35.46 -17.72
N VAL A 10 9.47 35.36 -17.61
CA VAL A 10 10.37 36.50 -17.40
C VAL A 10 10.26 37.50 -18.56
N MET A 11 10.28 37.01 -19.79
CA MET A 11 10.11 37.84 -20.99
C MET A 11 8.75 38.55 -21.01
N SER A 12 7.66 37.83 -20.72
CA SER A 12 6.30 38.36 -20.75
C SER A 12 6.01 39.32 -19.59
N GLY A 13 6.60 39.06 -18.42
CA GLY A 13 6.45 39.89 -17.22
C GLY A 13 7.45 41.05 -17.12
N ASN A 14 8.35 41.21 -18.09
CA ASN A 14 9.47 42.17 -18.06
C ASN A 14 10.25 42.10 -16.72
N LEU A 15 10.43 40.89 -16.20
CA LEU A 15 11.10 40.65 -14.92
C LEU A 15 12.62 40.70 -15.10
N LYS A 16 13.34 41.11 -14.04
CA LYS A 16 14.81 41.15 -14.03
C LYS A 16 15.34 40.18 -12.97
N PRO A 17 15.53 38.90 -13.31
CA PRO A 17 16.05 37.92 -12.35
C PRO A 17 17.50 38.26 -11.98
N ALA A 18 17.86 38.03 -10.71
CA ALA A 18 19.20 38.30 -10.20
C ALA A 18 20.26 37.29 -10.71
N ASN A 19 19.83 36.04 -10.94
CA ASN A 19 20.68 34.93 -11.36
C ASN A 19 20.04 34.19 -12.54
N GLY A 20 20.86 33.41 -13.27
CA GLY A 20 20.36 32.46 -14.27
C GLY A 20 19.70 31.23 -13.64
N CYS A 21 19.28 30.29 -14.49
CA CYS A 21 18.73 29.01 -14.05
C CYS A 21 19.79 28.20 -13.29
N LEU A 22 19.43 27.65 -12.12
CA LEU A 22 20.30 26.82 -11.29
C LEU A 22 19.78 25.39 -11.14
N THR A 23 18.69 25.03 -11.84
CA THR A 23 17.99 23.76 -11.62
C THR A 23 18.85 22.54 -11.94
N ASP A 24 19.81 22.67 -12.86
CA ASP A 24 20.68 21.55 -13.28
C ASP A 24 21.57 21.04 -12.13
N ASN A 25 21.98 21.94 -11.24
CA ASN A 25 22.83 21.60 -10.09
C ASN A 25 22.04 21.45 -8.78
N LEU A 26 20.73 21.72 -8.83
CA LEU A 26 19.87 21.65 -7.66
C LEU A 26 19.39 20.21 -7.47
N HIS A 27 19.92 19.54 -6.45
CA HIS A 27 19.41 18.22 -6.11
C HIS A 27 17.99 18.35 -5.55
N ILE A 28 17.14 17.42 -5.94
CA ILE A 28 15.81 17.29 -5.38
C ILE A 28 15.89 16.85 -3.91
N VAL A 29 14.81 17.13 -3.18
CA VAL A 29 14.64 16.73 -1.78
C VAL A 29 14.84 15.22 -1.65
N GLY A 30 15.69 14.81 -0.69
CA GLY A 30 16.10 13.41 -0.48
C GLY A 30 17.31 12.95 -1.31
N GLY A 31 17.77 13.72 -2.31
CA GLY A 31 18.95 13.37 -3.10
C GLY A 31 20.29 13.76 -2.44
N TYR A 32 20.29 14.74 -1.55
CA TYR A 32 21.52 15.20 -0.89
C TYR A 32 22.09 14.14 0.05
N GLY A 33 23.38 13.81 -0.14
CA GLY A 33 24.11 12.89 0.72
C GLY A 33 23.68 11.42 0.60
N TRP A 34 22.87 11.09 -0.41
CA TRP A 34 22.47 9.71 -0.67
C TRP A 34 23.56 8.94 -1.42
N ASP A 35 23.80 7.71 -0.99
CA ASP A 35 24.67 6.76 -1.66
C ASP A 35 24.02 5.37 -1.73
N PRO A 36 24.42 4.49 -2.68
CA PRO A 36 23.82 3.16 -2.83
C PRO A 36 23.95 2.26 -1.59
N ALA A 37 24.91 2.50 -0.69
CA ALA A 37 25.10 1.78 0.55
C ALA A 37 24.40 2.44 1.75
N SER A 38 23.74 3.60 1.60
CA SER A 38 22.99 4.27 2.68
C SER A 38 21.98 3.35 3.39
N PHE A 39 21.46 2.32 2.71
CA PHE A 39 20.57 1.33 3.34
C PHE A 39 21.23 0.55 4.50
N THR A 40 22.56 0.41 4.53
CA THR A 40 23.26 -0.29 5.62
C THR A 40 23.19 0.50 6.92
N VAL A 41 23.26 1.83 6.83
CA VAL A 41 23.08 2.75 7.96
C VAL A 41 21.70 2.53 8.58
N LEU A 42 20.66 2.43 7.74
CA LEU A 42 19.30 2.15 8.20
C LEU A 42 19.19 0.79 8.90
N ALA A 43 19.77 -0.25 8.30
CA ALA A 43 19.72 -1.61 8.83
C ALA A 43 20.48 -1.77 10.16
N GLN A 44 21.58 -1.04 10.33
CA GLN A 44 22.45 -1.12 11.50
C GLN A 44 21.97 -0.24 12.66
N ASN A 45 21.50 0.98 12.37
CA ASN A 45 21.22 1.97 13.41
C ASN A 45 19.77 1.94 13.90
N TYR A 46 18.83 1.48 13.08
CA TYR A 46 17.42 1.51 13.42
C TYR A 46 16.86 0.15 13.79
N LYS A 47 16.04 0.14 14.83
CA LYS A 47 15.38 -1.05 15.34
C LYS A 47 13.89 -1.00 15.07
N ARG A 48 13.37 -2.09 14.51
CA ARG A 48 11.96 -2.31 14.29
C ARG A 48 11.30 -2.78 15.57
N MET A 49 10.33 -2.01 16.06
CA MET A 49 9.53 -2.37 17.22
C MET A 49 8.44 -3.38 16.81
N LYS A 50 8.57 -4.65 17.20
CA LYS A 50 7.56 -5.69 16.92
C LYS A 50 6.77 -6.01 18.17
N LYS A 51 5.44 -5.91 18.12
CA LYS A 51 4.55 -6.49 19.14
C LYS A 51 4.51 -8.01 18.99
N THR A 52 4.87 -8.73 20.05
CA THR A 52 4.73 -10.19 20.14
C THR A 52 3.30 -10.59 20.51
N TYR A 53 2.99 -11.89 20.38
CA TYR A 53 1.68 -12.47 20.73
C TYR A 53 1.28 -12.19 22.20
N GLY A 54 2.26 -12.03 23.09
CA GLY A 54 2.04 -11.65 24.50
C GLY A 54 2.01 -10.13 24.76
N GLY A 55 1.86 -9.29 23.72
CA GLY A 55 1.79 -7.83 23.86
C GLY A 55 3.11 -7.12 24.11
N LYS A 56 4.20 -7.85 24.40
CA LYS A 56 5.54 -7.28 24.60
C LYS A 56 6.11 -6.74 23.29
N VAL A 57 6.56 -5.48 23.31
CA VAL A 57 7.29 -4.87 22.19
C VAL A 57 8.74 -5.30 22.30
N ILE A 58 9.23 -6.00 21.28
CA ILE A 58 10.63 -6.44 21.20
C ILE A 58 11.30 -5.66 20.07
N PRO A 59 12.44 -5.00 20.33
CA PRO A 59 13.25 -4.40 19.28
C PRO A 59 13.91 -5.50 18.45
N GLY A 60 13.64 -5.53 17.15
CA GLY A 60 14.34 -6.37 16.19
C GLY A 60 15.13 -5.51 15.20
N ALA A 61 16.16 -6.08 14.57
CA ALA A 61 16.84 -5.40 13.46
C ALA A 61 15.85 -5.09 12.32
N MET A 62 16.08 -3.97 11.63
CA MET A 62 15.33 -3.67 10.41
C MET A 62 15.70 -4.67 9.31
N ASP A 63 14.70 -5.13 8.56
CA ASP A 63 14.96 -6.09 7.48
C ASP A 63 15.67 -5.41 6.31
N SER A 64 16.65 -6.10 5.73
CA SER A 64 17.45 -5.63 4.60
C SER A 64 16.59 -5.17 3.42
N ALA A 65 15.49 -5.87 3.13
CA ALA A 65 14.58 -5.49 2.04
C ALA A 65 13.85 -4.18 2.32
N VAL A 66 13.47 -3.95 3.59
CA VAL A 66 12.82 -2.70 4.02
C VAL A 66 13.83 -1.55 4.00
N SER A 67 15.04 -1.76 4.52
CA SER A 67 16.08 -0.73 4.50
C SER A 67 16.45 -0.32 3.07
N LYS A 68 16.58 -1.27 2.15
CA LYS A 68 16.81 -0.99 0.72
C LYS A 68 15.66 -0.23 0.10
N HIS A 69 14.41 -0.64 0.36
CA HIS A 69 13.22 0.08 -0.10
C HIS A 69 13.20 1.52 0.37
N LEU A 70 13.38 1.75 1.69
CA LEU A 70 13.35 3.09 2.26
C LEU A 70 14.46 3.98 1.69
N SER A 71 15.70 3.48 1.62
CA SER A 71 16.83 4.22 1.05
C SER A 71 16.60 4.56 -0.42
N HIS A 72 16.03 3.64 -1.21
CA HIS A 72 15.77 3.90 -2.63
C HIS A 72 14.56 4.83 -2.85
N ALA A 73 13.54 4.76 -2.00
CA ALA A 73 12.31 5.54 -2.15
C ALA A 73 12.44 6.98 -1.62
N TYR A 74 13.09 7.15 -0.46
CA TYR A 74 13.17 8.45 0.25
C TYR A 74 14.58 9.05 0.27
N GLY A 75 15.59 8.33 -0.23
CA GLY A 75 16.96 8.81 -0.24
C GLY A 75 17.49 9.07 1.18
N SER A 76 18.04 10.26 1.41
CA SER A 76 18.51 10.69 2.74
C SER A 76 17.39 10.90 3.76
N LEU A 77 16.13 11.03 3.34
CA LEU A 77 14.99 11.18 4.24
C LEU A 77 14.52 9.85 4.83
N ALA A 78 15.06 8.73 4.35
CA ALA A 78 14.76 7.41 4.87
C ALA A 78 15.03 7.28 6.38
N GLU A 79 16.00 8.03 6.91
CA GLU A 79 16.30 8.11 8.34
C GLU A 79 15.13 8.67 9.16
N GLN A 80 14.41 9.65 8.63
CA GLN A 80 13.23 10.22 9.29
C GLN A 80 12.11 9.18 9.36
N VAL A 81 11.87 8.45 8.27
CA VAL A 81 10.90 7.35 8.24
C VAL A 81 11.26 6.24 9.24
N ALA A 82 12.55 5.87 9.29
CA ALA A 82 13.05 4.87 10.22
C ALA A 82 12.93 5.32 11.69
N THR A 83 13.14 6.60 11.96
CA THR A 83 12.96 7.21 13.29
C THR A 83 11.49 7.14 13.73
N ILE A 84 10.55 7.49 12.86
CA ILE A 84 9.10 7.38 13.12
C ILE A 84 8.74 5.91 13.40
N ALA A 85 9.25 4.98 12.60
CA ALA A 85 9.01 3.54 12.77
C ALA A 85 9.44 3.03 14.16
N GLN A 86 10.57 3.53 14.67
CA GLN A 86 11.13 3.12 15.96
C GLN A 86 10.42 3.80 17.14
N ASN A 87 10.24 5.13 17.08
CA ASN A 87 9.74 5.91 18.21
C ASN A 87 8.22 5.76 18.42
N GLU A 88 7.46 5.67 17.33
CA GLU A 88 5.99 5.61 17.38
C GLU A 88 5.46 4.17 17.29
N GLY A 89 6.35 3.19 17.19
CA GLY A 89 5.97 1.77 17.09
C GLY A 89 5.28 1.41 15.77
N LEU A 90 5.47 2.22 14.73
CA LEU A 90 4.93 2.02 13.37
C LEU A 90 5.86 1.18 12.47
N GLY A 91 6.78 0.41 13.06
CA GLY A 91 7.67 -0.51 12.33
C GLY A 91 7.00 -1.77 11.78
N LYS A 92 5.68 -1.90 11.84
CA LYS A 92 4.95 -3.04 11.26
C LYS A 92 4.81 -2.85 9.75
N ARG A 93 4.86 -3.97 9.00
CA ARG A 93 4.57 -3.96 7.57
C ARG A 93 3.09 -3.80 7.30
N LEU A 94 2.73 -3.02 6.29
CA LEU A 94 1.35 -2.83 5.84
C LEU A 94 0.75 -4.10 5.26
N ALA A 95 1.52 -4.80 4.41
CA ALA A 95 1.14 -6.05 3.79
C ALA A 95 2.24 -7.10 3.96
N HIS A 96 1.84 -8.37 4.12
CA HIS A 96 2.79 -9.48 4.17
C HIS A 96 3.44 -9.66 2.80
N GLY A 97 4.77 -9.86 2.76
CA GLY A 97 5.53 -10.05 1.52
C GLY A 97 6.06 -8.76 0.89
N TYR A 98 5.55 -7.59 1.27
CA TYR A 98 5.99 -6.30 0.73
C TYR A 98 6.83 -5.50 1.73
N PRO A 99 7.82 -4.70 1.27
CA PRO A 99 8.71 -3.95 2.15
C PRO A 99 8.12 -2.63 2.68
N PHE A 100 6.80 -2.42 2.59
CA PHE A 100 6.15 -1.18 3.02
C PHE A 100 5.79 -1.16 4.50
N LEU A 101 6.13 -0.09 5.20
CA LEU A 101 5.89 0.12 6.63
C LEU A 101 4.68 1.02 6.92
N GLU A 102 4.09 0.83 8.09
CA GLU A 102 3.08 1.76 8.63
C GLU A 102 3.66 3.17 8.85
N ALA A 103 4.95 3.26 9.17
CA ALA A 103 5.65 4.54 9.35
C ALA A 103 5.68 5.40 8.07
N GLU A 104 5.69 4.79 6.89
CA GLU A 104 5.62 5.53 5.62
C GLU A 104 4.30 6.28 5.50
N VAL A 105 3.20 5.72 6.01
CA VAL A 105 1.88 6.39 5.99
C VAL A 105 1.93 7.67 6.82
N ALA A 106 2.48 7.59 8.04
CA ALA A 106 2.61 8.73 8.93
C ALA A 106 3.58 9.78 8.36
N TYR A 107 4.69 9.34 7.78
CA TYR A 107 5.63 10.24 7.11
C TYR A 107 4.98 10.98 5.93
N CYS A 108 4.31 10.27 5.03
CA CYS A 108 3.65 10.88 3.88
C CYS A 108 2.54 11.86 4.30
N ALA A 109 1.81 11.57 5.40
CA ALA A 109 0.81 12.48 5.94
C ALA A 109 1.43 13.81 6.43
N ARG A 110 2.59 13.75 7.09
CA ARG A 110 3.24 14.91 7.70
C ARG A 110 4.09 15.74 6.72
N TYR A 111 4.79 15.08 5.80
CA TYR A 111 5.83 15.71 4.98
C TYR A 111 5.54 15.70 3.48
N GLU A 112 4.66 14.82 2.99
CA GLU A 112 4.37 14.68 1.55
C GLU A 112 2.94 15.02 1.15
N TYR A 113 2.22 15.72 2.04
CA TYR A 113 0.86 16.23 1.80
C TYR A 113 -0.14 15.13 1.39
N CYS A 114 -0.03 13.96 2.02
CA CYS A 114 -0.94 12.84 1.77
C CYS A 114 -2.28 13.05 2.49
N GLU A 115 -3.27 13.55 1.74
CA GLU A 115 -4.61 13.89 2.24
C GLU A 115 -5.68 12.80 2.01
N SER A 116 -5.34 11.70 1.35
CA SER A 116 -6.29 10.61 1.08
C SER A 116 -5.64 9.23 1.10
N ALA A 117 -6.43 8.21 1.44
CA ALA A 117 -5.92 6.83 1.45
C ALA A 117 -5.56 6.34 0.03
N VAL A 118 -6.30 6.81 -0.97
CA VAL A 118 -6.03 6.51 -2.39
C VAL A 118 -4.69 7.08 -2.84
N ASP A 119 -4.36 8.31 -2.44
CA ASP A 119 -3.07 8.93 -2.77
C ASP A 119 -1.89 8.06 -2.28
N PHE A 120 -1.93 7.65 -1.02
CA PHE A 120 -0.88 6.79 -0.47
C PHE A 120 -0.74 5.47 -1.22
N VAL A 121 -1.85 4.73 -1.37
CA VAL A 121 -1.84 3.38 -1.94
C VAL A 121 -1.49 3.39 -3.43
N ALA A 122 -1.89 4.42 -4.16
CA ALA A 122 -1.65 4.53 -5.60
C ALA A 122 -0.29 5.15 -5.93
N ARG A 123 0.09 6.27 -5.28
CA ARG A 123 1.22 7.10 -5.74
C ARG A 123 2.49 6.89 -4.91
N ARG A 124 2.36 6.78 -3.59
CA ARG A 124 3.50 6.71 -2.64
C ARG A 124 4.02 5.29 -2.47
N CYS A 125 3.12 4.36 -2.18
CA CYS A 125 3.45 2.95 -1.98
C CYS A 125 3.28 2.12 -3.25
N ARG A 126 2.39 2.54 -4.17
CA ARG A 126 2.02 1.83 -5.42
C ARG A 126 1.55 0.40 -5.21
N LEU A 127 1.14 0.02 -3.99
CA LEU A 127 0.66 -1.32 -3.67
C LEU A 127 -0.59 -1.70 -4.48
N ALA A 128 -1.45 -0.73 -4.83
CA ALA A 128 -2.59 -0.96 -5.73
C ALA A 128 -2.19 -1.55 -7.08
N PHE A 129 -0.99 -1.21 -7.60
CA PHE A 129 -0.50 -1.71 -8.88
C PHE A 129 0.15 -3.08 -8.77
N LEU A 130 0.71 -3.41 -7.60
CA LEU A 130 1.42 -4.66 -7.37
C LEU A 130 0.47 -5.80 -6.98
N ASP A 131 -0.43 -5.53 -6.04
CA ASP A 131 -1.39 -6.51 -5.53
C ASP A 131 -2.60 -5.77 -4.92
N THR A 132 -3.72 -5.83 -5.64
CA THR A 132 -4.98 -5.19 -5.25
C THR A 132 -5.57 -5.79 -3.98
N ASP A 133 -5.33 -7.08 -3.70
CA ASP A 133 -5.88 -7.77 -2.53
C ASP A 133 -5.04 -7.48 -1.28
N ALA A 134 -3.72 -7.41 -1.40
CA ALA A 134 -2.85 -6.87 -0.36
C ALA A 134 -3.18 -5.41 -0.05
N ALA A 135 -3.38 -4.58 -1.08
CA ALA A 135 -3.81 -3.19 -0.91
C ALA A 135 -5.15 -3.09 -0.17
N GLY A 136 -6.14 -3.91 -0.55
CA GLY A 136 -7.45 -3.95 0.09
C GLY A 136 -7.37 -4.35 1.58
N ARG A 137 -6.48 -5.28 1.94
CA ARG A 137 -6.24 -5.68 3.34
C ARG A 137 -5.50 -4.60 4.14
N ALA A 138 -4.60 -3.86 3.51
CA ALA A 138 -3.85 -2.77 4.16
C ALA A 138 -4.67 -1.49 4.34
N LEU A 139 -5.66 -1.26 3.46
CA LEU A 139 -6.44 -0.03 3.40
C LEU A 139 -7.06 0.43 4.74
N PRO A 140 -7.72 -0.45 5.54
CA PRO A 140 -8.26 -0.03 6.84
C PRO A 140 -7.17 0.49 7.79
N ARG A 141 -6.00 -0.16 7.80
CA ARG A 141 -4.89 0.23 8.67
C ARG A 141 -4.27 1.56 8.24
N ILE A 142 -4.16 1.79 6.93
CA ILE A 142 -3.69 3.06 6.37
C ILE A 142 -4.63 4.19 6.79
N ILE A 143 -5.94 4.00 6.67
CA ILE A 143 -6.96 4.98 7.07
C ILE A 143 -6.91 5.25 8.57
N GLU A 144 -6.67 4.24 9.40
CA GLU A 144 -6.50 4.44 10.84
C GLU A 144 -5.35 5.41 11.16
N ILE A 145 -4.20 5.22 10.52
CA ILE A 145 -3.00 6.04 10.71
C ILE A 145 -3.23 7.45 10.16
N LEU A 146 -3.72 7.58 8.92
CA LEU A 146 -4.04 8.89 8.33
C LEU A 146 -5.06 9.65 9.18
N ALA A 147 -6.05 8.95 9.72
CA ALA A 147 -7.04 9.56 10.58
C ALA A 147 -6.49 10.00 11.95
N SER A 148 -5.46 9.35 12.48
CA SER A 148 -4.79 9.84 13.70
C SER A 148 -3.97 11.10 13.41
N GLU A 149 -3.30 11.17 12.26
CA GLU A 149 -2.52 12.35 11.86
C GLU A 149 -3.41 13.56 11.57
N HIS A 150 -4.44 13.37 10.76
CA HIS A 150 -5.35 14.43 10.28
C HIS A 150 -6.59 14.63 11.15
N LYS A 151 -6.69 13.90 12.27
CA LYS A 151 -7.84 13.94 13.21
C LYS A 151 -9.20 13.72 12.52
N TRP A 152 -9.26 12.77 11.60
CA TRP A 152 -10.49 12.48 10.87
C TRP A 152 -11.57 11.86 11.76
N ASP A 153 -12.81 12.27 11.52
CA ASP A 153 -13.99 11.72 12.15
C ASP A 153 -14.38 10.36 11.55
N LYS A 154 -15.35 9.69 12.19
CA LYS A 154 -15.81 8.36 11.74
C LYS A 154 -16.46 8.43 10.35
N ALA A 155 -17.14 9.53 10.02
CA ALA A 155 -17.77 9.68 8.71
C ALA A 155 -16.72 9.77 7.60
N ARG A 156 -15.66 10.56 7.80
CA ARG A 156 -14.56 10.66 6.84
C ARG A 156 -13.82 9.35 6.68
N LYS A 157 -13.51 8.63 7.77
CA LYS A 157 -12.89 7.29 7.67
C LYS A 157 -13.71 6.33 6.81
N LYS A 158 -15.04 6.32 6.97
CA LYS A 158 -15.94 5.49 6.16
C LYS A 158 -15.95 5.92 4.69
N ALA A 159 -15.97 7.22 4.44
CA ALA A 159 -15.93 7.77 3.08
C ALA A 159 -14.61 7.42 2.37
N GLU A 160 -13.47 7.56 3.04
CA GLU A 160 -12.15 7.18 2.50
C GLU A 160 -12.05 5.67 2.25
N LEU A 161 -12.62 4.84 3.13
CA LEU A 161 -12.64 3.40 2.94
C LEU A 161 -13.46 3.01 1.70
N GLN A 162 -14.62 3.65 1.50
CA GLN A 162 -15.46 3.42 0.33
C GLN A 162 -14.75 3.85 -0.95
N LYS A 163 -14.20 5.07 -0.99
CA LYS A 163 -13.43 5.59 -2.13
C LYS A 163 -12.22 4.70 -2.45
N GLY A 164 -11.51 4.25 -1.42
CA GLY A 164 -10.36 3.36 -1.60
C GLY A 164 -10.75 2.00 -2.20
N ARG A 165 -11.89 1.44 -1.79
CA ARG A 165 -12.42 0.20 -2.39
C ARG A 165 -12.82 0.42 -3.85
N GLU A 166 -13.59 1.45 -4.13
CA GLU A 166 -14.00 1.80 -5.50
C GLU A 166 -12.79 2.00 -6.40
N PHE A 167 -11.77 2.71 -5.92
CA PHE A 167 -10.50 2.86 -6.64
C PHE A 167 -9.84 1.52 -6.92
N LEU A 168 -9.71 0.63 -5.92
CA LEU A 168 -9.09 -0.68 -6.11
C LEU A 168 -9.86 -1.57 -7.10
N GLU A 169 -11.18 -1.48 -7.15
CA GLU A 169 -11.98 -2.19 -8.16
C GLU A 169 -11.63 -1.75 -9.59
N THR A 170 -11.23 -0.49 -9.81
CA THR A 170 -10.77 -0.05 -11.15
C THR A 170 -9.47 -0.72 -11.61
N PHE A 171 -8.66 -1.26 -10.69
CA PHE A 171 -7.44 -2.00 -11.00
C PHE A 171 -7.66 -3.50 -11.16
N LYS A 172 -8.85 -4.00 -10.78
CA LYS A 172 -9.20 -5.41 -10.95
C LYS A 172 -9.65 -5.66 -12.39
N SER A 173 -8.75 -6.21 -13.18
CA SER A 173 -9.09 -6.82 -14.47
C SER A 173 -9.43 -8.30 -14.28
N SER A 174 -10.29 -8.86 -15.14
CA SER A 174 -10.57 -10.31 -15.19
C SER A 174 -9.32 -11.18 -15.36
N LYS A 175 -8.22 -10.60 -15.83
CA LYS A 175 -6.91 -11.24 -16.00
C LYS A 175 -5.95 -11.05 -14.83
N ASN A 176 -6.21 -10.07 -13.95
CA ASN A 176 -5.32 -9.69 -12.84
C ASN A 176 -5.88 -10.08 -11.47
N ALA A 177 -7.13 -10.51 -11.39
CA ALA A 177 -7.66 -11.16 -10.20
C ALA A 177 -6.82 -12.42 -9.97
N GLN A 178 -5.90 -12.37 -9.00
CA GLN A 178 -5.22 -13.57 -8.55
C GLN A 178 -6.33 -14.53 -8.13
N PHE A 179 -6.45 -15.64 -8.86
CA PHE A 179 -7.43 -16.67 -8.58
C PHE A 179 -7.30 -17.04 -7.11
N HIS A 180 -8.40 -16.91 -6.37
CA HIS A 180 -8.47 -17.34 -4.99
C HIS A 180 -8.52 -18.87 -4.99
N ASP A 181 -7.38 -19.52 -5.29
CA ASP A 181 -7.22 -20.96 -5.13
C ASP A 181 -7.42 -21.25 -3.65
N GLY A 182 -8.54 -21.87 -3.31
CA GLY A 182 -8.97 -22.22 -1.94
C GLY A 182 -8.04 -23.19 -1.19
N LYS A 183 -6.76 -23.30 -1.57
CA LYS A 183 -5.75 -24.19 -1.01
C LYS A 183 -5.09 -23.70 0.28
N HIS A 184 -5.32 -22.45 0.70
CA HIS A 184 -4.82 -21.94 1.98
C HIS A 184 -5.93 -21.42 2.91
N ASN A 185 -6.95 -22.24 3.14
CA ASN A 185 -7.77 -22.14 4.36
C ASN A 185 -7.41 -23.30 5.30
N GLY A 186 -6.62 -23.00 6.33
CA GLY A 186 -6.38 -23.91 7.44
C GLY A 186 -7.68 -24.20 8.19
N LYS A 187 -8.26 -25.38 7.89
CA LYS A 187 -9.18 -26.20 8.69
C LYS A 187 -10.35 -25.50 9.40
N LYS A 188 -11.56 -25.70 8.87
CA LYS A 188 -12.73 -26.07 9.69
C LYS A 188 -13.54 -27.18 9.01
N ARG A 189 -13.40 -28.39 9.55
CA ARG A 189 -14.38 -29.48 9.37
C ARG A 189 -15.71 -29.00 9.95
N PHE A 190 -16.79 -29.02 9.17
CA PHE A 190 -18.11 -29.40 9.67
C PHE A 190 -18.96 -29.88 8.48
N ILE A 191 -19.35 -31.14 8.58
CA ILE A 191 -20.32 -31.85 7.76
C ILE A 191 -21.69 -31.31 8.15
N ASN A 192 -22.54 -30.86 7.20
CA ASN A 192 -23.79 -31.55 6.86
C ASN A 192 -24.65 -30.82 5.80
N VAL A 193 -25.18 -31.66 4.91
CA VAL A 193 -26.43 -31.60 4.12
C VAL A 193 -26.69 -30.38 3.21
N LEU A 194 -26.43 -30.60 1.93
CA LEU A 194 -27.15 -29.97 0.81
C LEU A 194 -28.66 -30.19 0.97
N LEU A 195 -29.41 -29.10 1.08
CA LEU A 195 -30.82 -29.03 0.75
C LEU A 195 -30.96 -28.11 -0.48
N PHE A 196 -31.97 -28.40 -1.29
CA PHE A 196 -32.40 -27.72 -2.53
C PHE A 196 -31.64 -28.12 -3.80
N SER A 197 -32.18 -29.00 -4.65
CA SER A 197 -33.42 -28.90 -5.47
C SER A 197 -33.12 -28.32 -6.86
N ALA A 198 -33.82 -28.88 -7.84
CA ALA A 198 -33.92 -28.50 -9.25
C ALA A 198 -32.78 -28.97 -10.18
N SER A 199 -32.93 -30.21 -10.66
CA SER A 199 -32.69 -30.54 -12.07
C SER A 199 -33.65 -31.65 -12.49
N ASN A 200 -34.93 -31.28 -12.58
CA ASN A 200 -35.85 -31.92 -13.53
C ASN A 200 -35.46 -31.39 -14.91
N LEU A 201 -34.86 -32.23 -15.75
CA LEU A 201 -35.22 -32.41 -17.14
C LEU A 201 -34.24 -33.40 -17.78
N CYS A 202 -34.80 -34.35 -18.52
CA CYS A 202 -34.17 -35.34 -19.39
C CYS A 202 -33.99 -36.76 -18.80
N PHE A 203 -34.56 -37.70 -19.55
CA PHE A 203 -34.46 -39.17 -19.44
C PHE A 203 -35.43 -39.89 -18.49
N ASN A 204 -36.72 -39.79 -18.80
CA ASN A 204 -37.64 -40.93 -18.65
C ASN A 204 -38.40 -41.12 -19.97
N PHE A 205 -37.78 -41.87 -20.88
CA PHE A 205 -38.43 -42.54 -21.99
C PHE A 205 -37.78 -43.93 -22.09
N ILE A 206 -38.61 -44.97 -22.23
CA ILE A 206 -38.29 -46.41 -22.17
C ILE A 206 -38.44 -47.03 -20.76
N SER A 207 -39.69 -47.14 -20.30
CA SER A 207 -40.18 -48.39 -19.70
C SER A 207 -41.72 -48.37 -19.66
N SER A 208 -42.33 -48.59 -20.83
CA SER A 208 -43.76 -48.95 -20.93
C SER A 208 -43.98 -49.70 -22.23
N CYS A 209 -43.60 -50.98 -22.22
CA CYS A 209 -44.08 -52.07 -23.07
C CYS A 209 -43.87 -53.33 -22.22
N ALA A 210 -44.78 -53.58 -21.28
CA ALA A 210 -45.89 -54.50 -21.46
C ALA A 210 -45.42 -55.96 -21.47
N GLY A 211 -45.58 -56.62 -20.32
CA GLY A 211 -45.66 -58.08 -20.28
C GLY A 211 -46.91 -58.56 -21.00
N ARG A 212 -46.76 -59.61 -21.80
CA ARG A 212 -47.79 -60.59 -22.16
C ARG A 212 -47.08 -61.85 -22.67
N SER A 213 -47.53 -62.98 -22.12
CA SER A 213 -47.23 -64.40 -22.40
C SER A 213 -45.78 -64.85 -22.26
#